data_AF-A0A068YQH2-F1
#
_entry.id   AF-A0A068YQH2-F1
#
_cell.length_a   1.000
_cell.length_b   1.000
_cell.length_c   1.000
_cell.angle_alpha   90.00
_cell.angle_beta   90.00
_cell.angle_gamma   90.00
#
_symmetry.space_group_name_H-M   'P 1'
#
loop_
_entity.id
_entity.type
_entity.pdbx_description
1 polymer ?
#
loop_
_entity_poly.entity_id
_entity_poly.type
_entity_poly.pdbx_seq_one_letter_code
_entity_poly.pdbx_strand_id
1 'polypeptide(L)'
;MQRPSSFPAATTASFSLPSSSGLGGLPSATAQAHYSKAYPIATRLTAGLGLRGFRLNLAVEAAGDLDKLRELAPRIKDAVGAEKFRELQSSLYD
;
A
#
# COMPACT_ATOMS: atom_id res chain seq x y z
N MET A 1 40.24 25.45 42.40
CA MET A 1 40.13 24.71 41.12
C MET A 1 39.07 23.63 41.25
N GLN A 2 37.85 23.90 40.79
CA GLN A 2 36.80 22.89 40.64
C GLN A 2 35.91 23.31 39.47
N ARG A 3 36.04 22.60 38.35
CA ARG A 3 35.07 22.62 37.25
C ARG A 3 34.33 21.29 37.29
N PRO A 4 33.00 21.31 37.39
CA PRO A 4 32.21 20.27 36.77
C PRO A 4 31.58 20.84 35.49
N SER A 5 32.15 20.44 34.36
CA SER A 5 31.44 20.43 33.08
C SER A 5 30.39 19.32 33.14
N SER A 6 29.12 19.64 32.90
CA SER A 6 28.19 18.66 32.35
C SER A 6 27.15 19.36 31.50
N PHE A 7 26.94 18.80 30.31
CA PHE A 7 26.29 19.39 29.15
C PHE A 7 24.76 19.21 29.21
N PRO A 8 23.97 20.06 28.53
CA PRO A 8 22.52 19.87 28.44
C PRO A 8 22.18 18.66 27.57
N ALA A 9 21.39 17.74 28.12
CA ALA A 9 20.85 16.60 27.39
C ALA A 9 19.81 17.08 26.36
N ALA A 10 20.09 16.80 25.09
CA ALA A 10 19.13 16.87 24.01
C ALA A 10 18.07 15.77 24.19
N THR A 11 16.80 16.16 24.29
CA THR A 11 15.66 15.28 24.10
C THR A 11 14.41 16.14 23.91
N THR A 12 14.01 16.34 22.66
CA THR A 12 12.96 15.54 22.03
C THR A 12 12.56 16.27 20.76
N ALA A 13 12.88 15.68 19.61
CA ALA A 13 12.22 16.06 18.38
C ALA A 13 10.80 15.48 18.46
N SER A 14 9.83 16.30 18.84
CA SER A 14 8.41 15.97 18.63
C SER A 14 8.17 15.95 17.13
N PHE A 15 8.28 14.75 16.55
CA PHE A 15 7.94 14.51 15.16
C PHE A 15 6.45 14.78 14.99
N SER A 16 6.16 15.81 14.20
CA SER A 16 4.82 16.26 13.84
C SER A 16 4.03 15.13 13.19
N LEU A 17 2.89 14.77 13.79
CA LEU A 17 1.85 14.01 13.11
C LEU A 17 0.92 15.03 12.44
N PRO A 18 0.87 15.17 11.11
CA PRO A 18 -0.29 15.77 10.49
C PRO A 18 -1.42 14.77 10.65
N SER A 19 -2.26 14.98 11.67
CA SER A 19 -3.61 14.43 11.70
C SER A 19 -4.37 15.01 10.51
N SER A 20 -4.23 14.37 9.34
CA SER A 20 -5.14 14.57 8.21
C SER A 20 -6.44 13.83 8.54
N SER A 21 -7.15 14.34 9.54
CA SER A 21 -8.59 14.10 9.67
C SER A 21 -9.28 15.01 8.65
N GLY A 22 -9.26 14.57 7.40
CA GLY A 22 -10.04 15.18 6.33
C GLY A 22 -11.51 14.84 6.51
N LEU A 23 -12.23 15.71 7.22
CA LEU A 23 -13.67 15.88 7.03
C LEU A 23 -13.90 16.51 5.65
N GLY A 24 -14.61 15.81 4.77
CA GLY A 24 -15.13 16.40 3.53
C GLY A 24 -15.10 15.40 2.38
N GLY A 25 -16.28 14.98 1.93
CA GLY A 25 -16.46 14.02 0.84
C GLY A 25 -15.66 14.39 -0.41
N LEU A 26 -14.72 13.52 -0.78
CA LEU A 26 -14.01 13.52 -2.05
C LEU A 26 -13.95 12.06 -2.53
N PRO A 27 -14.25 11.76 -3.80
CA PRO A 27 -14.21 10.40 -4.37
C PRO A 27 -12.83 9.72 -4.36
N SER A 28 -11.82 10.27 -3.68
CA SER A 28 -10.46 9.73 -3.58
C SER A 28 -10.12 9.05 -2.25
N ALA A 29 -10.79 9.36 -1.14
CA ALA A 29 -10.41 8.77 0.14
C ALA A 29 -10.72 7.26 0.18
N THR A 30 -11.82 6.84 -0.44
CA THR A 30 -12.20 5.42 -0.60
C THR A 30 -11.31 4.74 -1.62
N ALA A 31 -11.11 5.31 -2.81
CA ALA A 31 -10.23 4.71 -3.83
C ALA A 31 -8.79 4.50 -3.32
N GLN A 32 -8.24 5.47 -2.58
CA GLN A 32 -6.92 5.32 -1.98
C GLN A 32 -6.89 4.26 -0.87
N ALA A 33 -7.93 4.21 -0.02
CA ALA A 33 -8.03 3.21 1.04
C ALA A 33 -8.14 1.78 0.48
N HIS A 34 -8.91 1.59 -0.60
CA HIS A 34 -9.05 0.30 -1.27
C HIS A 34 -7.73 -0.07 -1.97
N TYR A 35 -7.06 0.87 -2.63
CA TYR A 35 -5.76 0.63 -3.25
C TYR A 35 -4.71 0.20 -2.23
N SER A 36 -4.59 0.91 -1.09
CA SER A 36 -3.64 0.53 -0.03
C SER A 36 -3.90 -0.86 0.55
N LYS A 37 -5.15 -1.33 0.59
CA LYS A 37 -5.49 -2.71 1.01
C LYS A 37 -5.21 -3.72 -0.10
N ALA A 38 -5.62 -3.42 -1.33
CA ALA A 38 -5.55 -4.32 -2.47
C ALA A 38 -4.11 -4.52 -2.99
N TYR A 39 -3.28 -3.48 -2.98
CA TYR A 39 -1.90 -3.51 -3.46
C TYR A 39 -1.04 -4.62 -2.81
N PRO A 40 -0.89 -4.68 -1.47
CA PRO A 40 -0.07 -5.73 -0.84
C PRO A 40 -0.62 -7.14 -1.08
N ILE A 41 -1.94 -7.29 -1.24
CA ILE A 41 -2.56 -8.57 -1.60
C ILE A 41 -2.17 -8.95 -3.03
N ALA A 42 -2.32 -8.03 -3.99
CA ALA A 42 -1.95 -8.24 -5.39
C ALA A 42 -0.46 -8.59 -5.53
N THR A 43 0.43 -7.86 -4.86
CA THR A 43 1.87 -8.13 -4.86
C THR A 43 2.18 -9.50 -4.28
N ARG A 44 1.56 -9.89 -3.15
CA ARG A 44 1.78 -11.21 -2.55
C ARG A 44 1.29 -12.35 -3.43
N LEU A 45 0.11 -12.20 -4.03
CA LEU A 45 -0.49 -13.19 -4.92
C LEU A 45 0.35 -13.37 -6.19
N THR A 46 0.81 -12.28 -6.79
CA THR A 46 1.65 -12.32 -8.00
C THR A 46 3.08 -12.77 -7.73
N ALA A 47 3.66 -12.42 -6.58
CA ALA A 47 4.95 -12.95 -6.13
C ALA A 47 4.90 -14.48 -5.92
N GLY A 48 3.79 -15.01 -5.40
CA GLY A 48 3.60 -16.45 -5.14
C GLY A 48 3.55 -17.33 -6.39
N LEU A 49 3.39 -16.75 -7.59
CA LEU A 49 3.34 -17.46 -8.87
C LEU A 49 4.72 -17.71 -9.51
N GLY A 50 5.80 -17.19 -8.92
CA GLY A 50 7.15 -17.31 -9.46
C GLY A 50 7.31 -16.62 -10.83
N LEU A 51 8.06 -17.23 -11.76
CA LEU A 51 8.37 -16.63 -13.07
C LEU A 51 7.14 -16.28 -13.92
N ARG A 52 6.02 -17.01 -13.77
CA ARG A 52 4.76 -16.68 -14.48
C ARG A 52 4.11 -15.41 -13.94
N GLY A 53 4.25 -15.14 -12.64
CA GLY A 53 3.73 -13.94 -11.99
C GLY A 53 4.68 -12.76 -12.00
N PHE A 54 5.98 -12.96 -12.30
CA PHE A 54 6.99 -11.90 -12.24
C PHE A 54 6.63 -10.66 -13.10
N ARG A 55 6.20 -10.88 -14.35
CA ARG A 55 5.78 -9.78 -15.24
C ARG A 55 4.52 -9.07 -14.74
N LEU A 56 3.68 -9.80 -14.03
CA LEU A 56 2.44 -9.29 -13.45
C LEU A 56 2.70 -8.53 -12.15
N ASN A 57 3.65 -9.00 -11.35
CA ASN A 57 4.14 -8.33 -10.15
C ASN A 57 4.74 -6.97 -10.52
N LEU A 58 5.60 -6.91 -11.54
CA LEU A 58 6.10 -5.63 -12.08
C LEU A 58 4.99 -4.71 -12.58
N ALA A 59 3.94 -5.25 -13.20
CA ALA A 59 2.81 -4.45 -13.63
C ALA A 59 2.04 -3.87 -12.42
N VAL A 60 1.89 -4.65 -11.34
CA VAL A 60 1.28 -4.20 -10.08
C VAL A 60 2.14 -3.15 -9.40
N GLU A 61 3.46 -3.32 -9.33
CA GLU A 61 4.37 -2.30 -8.79
C GLU A 61 4.37 -1.01 -9.63
N ALA A 62 4.19 -1.13 -10.96
CA ALA A 62 4.02 0.01 -11.86
C ALA A 62 2.61 0.64 -11.77
N ALA A 63 1.62 -0.08 -11.23
CA ALA A 63 0.29 0.44 -10.99
C ALA A 63 0.31 1.28 -9.72
N GLY A 64 0.38 2.61 -9.86
CA GLY A 64 0.38 3.55 -8.73
C GLY A 64 -1.00 3.89 -8.16
N ASP A 65 -2.07 3.41 -8.79
CA ASP A 65 -3.45 3.86 -8.52
C ASP A 65 -4.46 2.71 -8.60
N LEU A 66 -5.62 2.89 -7.96
CA LEU A 66 -6.73 1.93 -7.99
C LEU A 66 -7.18 1.62 -9.42
N ASP A 67 -7.19 2.61 -10.30
CA ASP A 67 -7.62 2.46 -11.69
C ASP A 67 -6.68 1.52 -12.46
N LYS A 68 -5.37 1.77 -12.36
CA LYS A 68 -4.32 0.88 -12.89
C LYS A 68 -4.39 -0.53 -12.30
N LEU A 69 -4.67 -0.64 -11.01
CA LEU A 69 -4.82 -1.95 -10.35
C LEU A 69 -6.07 -2.70 -10.87
N ARG A 70 -7.17 -1.99 -11.15
CA ARG A 70 -8.38 -2.54 -11.79
C ARG A 70 -8.15 -2.98 -13.23
N GLU A 71 -7.35 -2.25 -14.01
CA GLU A 71 -6.94 -2.68 -15.36
C GLU A 71 -6.17 -4.01 -15.34
N LEU A 72 -5.36 -4.24 -14.29
CA LEU A 72 -4.59 -5.47 -14.10
C LEU A 72 -5.41 -6.60 -13.48
N ALA A 73 -6.52 -6.30 -12.81
CA ALA A 73 -7.36 -7.25 -12.12
C ALA A 73 -7.76 -8.49 -12.95
N PRO A 74 -8.23 -8.38 -14.22
CA PRO A 74 -8.52 -9.56 -15.04
C PRO A 74 -7.27 -10.40 -15.36
N ARG A 75 -6.09 -9.76 -15.51
CA ARG A 75 -4.82 -10.45 -15.76
C ARG A 75 -4.32 -11.16 -14.51
N ILE A 76 -4.49 -10.54 -13.34
CA ILE A 76 -4.19 -11.15 -12.04
C ILE A 76 -5.07 -12.35 -11.83
N LYS A 77 -6.39 -12.23 -12.07
CA LYS A 77 -7.35 -13.34 -11.96
C LYS A 77 -6.97 -14.54 -12.81
N ASP A 78 -6.56 -14.32 -14.06
CA ASP A 78 -6.12 -15.39 -14.96
C ASP A 78 -4.85 -16.10 -14.43
N ALA A 79 -3.89 -15.32 -13.92
CA ALA A 79 -2.62 -15.86 -13.44
C ALA A 79 -2.72 -16.56 -12.06
N VAL A 80 -3.46 -15.98 -11.10
CA VAL A 80 -3.56 -16.49 -9.71
C VAL A 80 -4.74 -17.44 -9.51
N GLY A 81 -5.70 -17.44 -10.46
CA GLY A 81 -6.96 -18.16 -10.36
C GLY A 81 -8.05 -17.40 -9.60
N ALA A 82 -9.30 -17.72 -9.91
CA ALA A 82 -10.47 -17.04 -9.33
C ALA A 82 -10.56 -17.16 -7.79
N GLU A 83 -10.03 -18.23 -7.21
CA GLU A 83 -10.01 -18.43 -5.74
C GLU A 83 -9.17 -17.37 -5.02
N LYS A 84 -7.92 -17.20 -5.45
CA LYS A 84 -6.98 -16.24 -4.84
C LYS A 84 -7.37 -14.80 -5.17
N PHE A 85 -7.90 -14.58 -6.38
CA PHE A 85 -8.36 -13.27 -6.79
C PHE A 85 -9.55 -12.76 -5.98
N ARG A 86 -10.37 -13.63 -5.39
CA ARG A 86 -11.56 -13.23 -4.62
C ARG A 86 -11.22 -12.32 -3.43
N GLU A 87 -10.09 -12.57 -2.77
CA GLU A 87 -9.58 -11.75 -1.67
C GLU A 87 -9.16 -10.35 -2.14
N LEU A 88 -8.51 -10.29 -3.31
CA LEU A 88 -8.15 -9.02 -3.96
C LEU A 88 -9.39 -8.26 -4.45
N GLN A 89 -10.37 -8.97 -5.00
CA GLN A 89 -11.61 -8.39 -5.52
C GLN A 89 -12.41 -7.73 -4.40
N SER A 90 -12.57 -8.38 -3.25
CA SER A 90 -13.21 -7.73 -2.09
C SER A 90 -12.48 -6.43 -1.73
N SER A 91 -11.15 -6.45 -1.66
CA SER A 91 -10.38 -5.23 -1.35
C SER A 91 -10.48 -4.10 -2.39
N LEU A 92 -10.87 -4.41 -3.63
CA LEU A 92 -11.04 -3.45 -4.73
C LEU A 92 -12.45 -2.87 -4.85
N TYR A 93 -13.47 -3.55 -4.30
CA TYR A 93 -14.88 -3.25 -4.53
C TYR A 93 -15.75 -3.16 -3.25
N ASP A 94 -15.24 -3.54 -2.08
CA ASP A 94 -15.89 -3.41 -0.75
C ASP A 94 -15.62 -2.04 -0.12
#